data_AF-A0A7J7U603-F1
#
_entry.id   AF-A0A7J7U603-F1
#
_cell.length_a   1.000
_cell.length_b   1.000
_cell.length_c   1.000
_cell.angle_alpha   90.00
_cell.angle_beta   90.00
_cell.angle_gamma   90.00
#
_symmetry.space_group_name_H-M   'P 1'
#
loop_
_entity.id
_entity.type
_entity.pdbx_description
1 polymer ?
#
loop_
_entity_poly.entity_id
_entity_poly.type
_entity_poly.pdbx_seq_one_letter_code
_entity_poly.pdbx_strand_id
1 'polypeptide(L)'
;MATGKSATFQLVELGPGRGTLAGDILRVFSQLGSVLKKCDISIHLVEVSQKLSEIQALTLTEEKVPLERDAESPVYMKGVTKSGIPVSWYRDLQDVPKGNDFP
;
A
#
# COMPACT_ATOMS: atom_id res chain seq x y z
N MET A 1 25.99 6.04 -18.15
CA MET A 1 24.64 5.46 -18.30
C MET A 1 23.82 5.92 -17.11
N ALA A 2 22.98 6.95 -17.24
CA ALA A 2 22.04 7.33 -16.20
C ALA A 2 20.80 6.42 -16.35
N THR A 3 20.62 5.47 -15.45
CA THR A 3 19.36 4.70 -15.40
C THR A 3 18.28 5.65 -14.89
N GLY A 4 17.34 6.04 -15.75
CA GLY A 4 16.19 6.85 -15.33
C GLY A 4 15.37 6.01 -14.36
N LYS A 5 15.50 6.27 -13.06
CA LYS A 5 14.73 5.59 -12.02
C LYS A 5 13.25 5.96 -12.23
N SER A 6 12.39 4.95 -12.38
CA SER A 6 10.94 5.09 -12.43
C SER A 6 10.48 5.98 -11.28
N ALA A 7 9.55 6.90 -11.53
CA ALA A 7 9.07 7.78 -10.49
C ALA A 7 8.31 6.95 -9.45
N THR A 8 8.79 6.92 -8.21
CA THR A 8 8.14 6.15 -7.14
C THR A 8 7.04 6.99 -6.50
N PHE A 9 5.82 6.44 -6.37
CA PHE A 9 4.72 7.08 -5.69
C PHE A 9 4.23 6.18 -4.54
N GLN A 10 4.25 6.71 -3.33
CA GLN A 10 3.77 6.02 -2.15
C GLN A 10 2.50 6.71 -1.64
N LEU A 11 1.40 5.96 -1.56
CA LEU A 11 0.19 6.41 -0.88
C LEU A 11 0.24 5.90 0.56
N VAL A 12 0.42 6.82 1.52
CA VAL A 12 0.43 6.48 2.95
C VAL A 12 -0.86 7.00 3.59
N GLU A 13 -1.63 6.11 4.22
CA GLU A 13 -2.86 6.47 4.96
C GLU A 13 -2.74 6.05 6.43
N LEU A 14 -2.96 7.00 7.34
CA LEU A 14 -2.95 6.80 8.79
C LEU A 14 -4.36 6.56 9.29
N GLY A 15 -4.61 5.40 9.91
CA GLY A 15 -5.94 5.04 10.39
C GLY A 15 -6.98 4.94 9.25
N PRO A 16 -6.79 4.03 8.28
CA PRO A 16 -7.62 3.95 7.07
C PRO A 16 -9.07 3.48 7.31
N GLY A 17 -9.44 3.17 8.55
CA GLY A 17 -10.77 2.72 8.93
C GLY A 17 -11.16 1.44 8.20
N ARG A 18 -12.08 1.54 7.23
CA ARG A 18 -12.51 0.38 6.41
C ARG A 18 -11.75 0.25 5.09
N GLY A 19 -10.83 1.16 4.78
CA GLY A 19 -10.11 1.20 3.51
C GLY A 19 -10.93 1.80 2.36
N THR A 20 -12.03 2.51 2.66
CA THR A 20 -12.89 3.10 1.63
C THR A 20 -12.17 4.20 0.85
N LEU A 21 -11.45 5.10 1.53
CA LEU A 21 -10.69 6.16 0.87
C LEU A 21 -9.62 5.60 -0.06
N ALA A 22 -8.75 4.72 0.44
CA ALA A 22 -7.78 4.00 -0.39
C ALA A 22 -8.46 3.26 -1.57
N GLY A 23 -9.62 2.63 -1.34
CA GLY A 23 -10.40 1.98 -2.38
C GLY A 23 -10.90 2.94 -3.46
N ASP A 24 -11.32 4.15 -3.08
CA ASP A 24 -11.75 5.20 -4.00
C ASP A 24 -10.58 5.72 -4.84
N ILE A 25 -9.42 5.95 -4.22
CA ILE A 25 -8.19 6.37 -4.89
C ILE A 25 -7.73 5.31 -5.90
N LEU A 26 -7.75 4.03 -5.52
CA LEU A 26 -7.42 2.91 -6.40
C LEU A 26 -8.31 2.86 -7.65
N ARG A 27 -9.61 3.16 -7.51
CA ARG A 27 -10.54 3.23 -8.66
C ARG A 27 -10.22 4.40 -9.60
N VAL A 28 -9.67 5.49 -9.07
CA VAL A 28 -9.17 6.58 -9.92
C VAL A 28 -7.86 6.17 -10.60
N PHE A 29 -6.95 5.50 -9.90
CA PHE A 29 -5.67 5.05 -10.47
C PHE A 29 -5.85 4.08 -11.63
N SER A 30 -6.83 3.18 -11.57
CA SER A 30 -7.12 2.27 -12.68
C SER A 30 -7.55 3.00 -13.97
N GLN A 31 -8.21 4.15 -13.84
CA GLN A 31 -8.60 4.99 -14.98
C GLN A 31 -7.41 5.79 -15.54
N LEU A 32 -6.45 6.15 -14.69
CA LEU A 32 -5.24 6.89 -15.04
C LEU A 32 -4.07 5.98 -15.47
N GLY A 33 -4.33 4.71 -15.76
CA GLY A 33 -3.31 3.68 -15.97
C GLY A 33 -2.28 3.99 -17.06
N SER A 34 -2.59 4.77 -18.08
CA SER A 34 -1.60 5.18 -19.11
C SER A 34 -0.52 6.13 -18.57
N VAL A 35 -0.88 6.99 -17.62
CA VAL A 35 0.02 7.95 -16.95
C VAL A 35 0.81 7.24 -15.86
N LEU A 36 0.14 6.37 -15.11
CA LEU A 36 0.70 5.69 -13.94
C LEU A 36 1.55 4.46 -14.27
N LYS A 37 1.49 3.91 -15.49
CA LYS A 37 2.34 2.79 -15.96
C LYS A 37 3.85 3.06 -15.89
N LYS A 38 4.26 4.33 -15.82
CA LYS A 38 5.67 4.74 -15.71
C LYS A 38 6.09 5.06 -14.28
N CYS A 39 5.20 4.81 -13.30
CA CYS A 39 5.44 5.09 -11.90
C CYS A 39 5.33 3.80 -11.09
N ASP A 40 6.25 3.61 -10.16
CA ASP A 40 6.19 2.49 -9.23
C ASP A 40 5.30 2.91 -8.05
N ILE A 41 4.05 2.41 -8.05
CA ILE A 41 3.03 2.76 -7.05
C ILE A 41 3.00 1.70 -5.95
N SER A 42 2.92 2.15 -4.70
CA SER A 42 2.68 1.30 -3.54
C SER A 42 1.75 1.98 -2.54
N ILE A 43 1.00 1.16 -1.79
CA ILE A 43 0.09 1.62 -0.75
C ILE A 43 0.61 1.14 0.61
N HIS A 44 0.62 2.06 1.57
CA HIS A 44 1.09 1.82 2.92
C HIS A 44 0.02 2.29 3.91
N LEU A 45 -0.48 1.35 4.69
CA LEU A 45 -1.57 1.58 5.63
C LEU A 45 -1.04 1.43 7.05
N VAL A 46 -1.20 2.47 7.87
CA VAL A 46 -0.82 2.42 9.28
C VAL A 46 -2.07 2.13 10.11
N GLU A 47 -2.15 0.92 10.63
CA GLU A 47 -3.29 0.37 11.36
C GLU A 47 -2.82 -0.56 12.48
N VAL A 48 -3.36 -0.38 13.68
CA VAL A 48 -3.00 -1.22 14.85
C VAL A 48 -4.04 -2.32 15.11
N SER A 49 -5.26 -2.15 14.59
CA SER A 49 -6.36 -3.10 14.74
C SER A 49 -6.31 -4.19 13.68
N GLN A 50 -6.01 -5.42 14.10
CA GLN A 50 -6.03 -6.59 13.21
C GLN A 50 -7.39 -6.77 12.53
N LYS A 51 -8.49 -6.59 13.27
CA LYS A 51 -9.85 -6.72 12.72
C LYS A 51 -10.11 -5.71 11.61
N LEU A 52 -9.68 -4.45 11.77
CA LEU A 52 -9.84 -3.44 10.72
C LEU A 52 -8.93 -3.76 9.54
N SER A 53 -7.72 -4.25 9.78
CA SER A 53 -6.79 -4.69 8.74
C SER A 53 -7.41 -5.77 7.85
N GLU A 54 -8.06 -6.78 8.44
CA GLU A 54 -8.76 -7.85 7.70
C GLU A 54 -9.90 -7.29 6.84
N ILE A 55 -10.66 -6.32 7.35
CA ILE A 55 -11.73 -5.63 6.59
C ILE A 55 -11.15 -4.83 5.43
N GLN A 56 -10.03 -4.13 5.66
CA GLN A 56 -9.32 -3.36 4.63
C GLN A 56 -8.76 -4.29 3.56
N ALA A 57 -8.16 -5.42 3.94
CA ALA A 57 -7.64 -6.42 3.01
C ALA A 57 -8.75 -6.94 2.08
N LEU A 58 -9.91 -7.31 2.62
CA LEU A 58 -11.07 -7.71 1.82
C LEU A 58 -11.54 -6.58 0.89
N THR A 59 -11.54 -5.34 1.37
CA THR A 59 -11.98 -4.17 0.60
C THR A 59 -11.04 -3.89 -0.60
N LEU A 60 -9.73 -3.98 -0.37
CA LEU A 60 -8.70 -3.55 -1.32
C LEU A 60 -8.18 -4.67 -2.22
N THR A 61 -8.14 -5.90 -1.72
CA THR A 61 -7.53 -7.07 -2.39
C THR A 61 -8.54 -8.12 -2.83
N GLU A 62 -9.81 -8.03 -2.37
CA GLU A 62 -10.84 -9.06 -2.60
C GLU A 62 -10.57 -10.43 -1.97
N GLU A 63 -9.41 -10.61 -1.33
CA GLU A 63 -8.99 -11.85 -0.70
C GLU A 63 -8.64 -11.65 0.78
N LYS A 64 -8.55 -12.77 1.50
CA LYS A 64 -7.94 -12.76 2.83
C LYS A 64 -6.43 -12.76 2.67
N VAL A 65 -5.79 -11.79 3.29
CA VAL A 65 -4.33 -11.67 3.29
C VAL A 65 -3.77 -12.33 4.56
N PRO A 66 -2.79 -13.24 4.45
CA PRO A 66 -2.16 -13.82 5.63
C PRO A 66 -1.30 -12.78 6.35
N LEU A 67 -1.20 -12.94 7.67
CA LEU A 67 -0.26 -12.16 8.47
C LEU A 67 1.17 -12.59 8.12
N GLU A 68 2.07 -11.61 8.08
CA GLU A 68 3.51 -11.83 8.01
C GLU A 68 3.95 -12.56 9.28
N ARG A 69 4.74 -13.63 9.11
CA ARG A 69 5.14 -14.51 10.23
C ARG A 69 6.51 -14.13 10.81
N ASP A 70 7.23 -13.29 10.09
CA ASP A 70 8.52 -12.78 10.54
C ASP A 70 8.29 -11.71 11.62
N ALA A 71 8.77 -12.00 12.85
CA ALA A 71 8.64 -11.12 14.00
C ALA A 71 9.55 -9.87 13.89
N GLU A 72 10.60 -9.94 13.07
CA GLU A 72 11.51 -8.82 12.81
C GLU A 72 11.01 -7.93 11.66
N SER A 73 9.96 -8.37 10.94
CA SER A 73 9.40 -7.59 9.84
C SER A 73 8.60 -6.40 10.37
N PRO A 74 8.92 -5.16 9.93
CA PRO A 74 8.14 -3.96 10.27
C PRO A 74 6.73 -3.99 9.65
N VAL A 75 6.55 -4.78 8.60
CA VAL A 75 5.26 -5.02 7.94
C VAL A 75 4.65 -6.28 8.51
N TYR A 76 3.44 -6.20 9.07
CA TYR A 76 2.75 -7.37 9.63
C TYR A 76 1.71 -8.00 8.68
N MET A 77 1.40 -7.34 7.55
CA MET A 77 0.50 -7.88 6.53
C MET A 77 0.83 -7.27 5.15
N LYS A 78 0.81 -8.09 4.09
CA LYS A 78 1.14 -7.67 2.71
C LYS A 78 0.18 -8.30 1.72
N GLY A 79 -0.41 -7.50 0.85
CA GLY A 79 -1.32 -7.95 -0.19
C GLY A 79 -1.08 -7.25 -1.51
N VAL A 80 -1.88 -7.64 -2.51
CA VAL A 80 -1.92 -6.98 -3.82
C VAL A 80 -3.37 -6.58 -4.08
N THR A 81 -3.58 -5.33 -4.45
CA THR A 81 -4.93 -4.82 -4.73
C THR A 81 -5.47 -5.42 -6.02
N LYS A 82 -6.78 -5.24 -6.25
CA LYS A 82 -7.46 -5.65 -7.50
C LYS A 82 -6.80 -5.09 -8.77
N SER A 83 -6.15 -3.93 -8.67
CA SER A 83 -5.45 -3.29 -9.78
C SER A 83 -3.97 -3.69 -9.90
N GLY A 84 -3.51 -4.68 -9.12
CA GLY A 84 -2.12 -5.15 -9.14
C GLY A 84 -1.15 -4.28 -8.35
N ILE A 85 -1.65 -3.35 -7.52
CA ILE A 85 -0.80 -2.44 -6.75
C ILE A 85 -0.45 -3.10 -5.40
N PRO A 86 0.82 -3.16 -4.99
CA PRO A 86 1.19 -3.69 -3.68
C PRO A 86 0.64 -2.83 -2.54
N VAL A 87 0.08 -3.48 -1.52
CA VAL A 87 -0.41 -2.85 -0.29
C VAL A 87 0.24 -3.51 0.92
N SER A 88 0.72 -2.71 1.86
CA SER A 88 1.39 -3.17 3.08
C SER A 88 0.80 -2.49 4.31
N TRP A 89 0.65 -3.24 5.40
CA TRP A 89 0.15 -2.74 6.67
C TRP A 89 1.23 -2.71 7.74
N TYR A 90 1.27 -1.60 8.47
CA TYR A 90 2.27 -1.27 9.49
C TYR A 90 1.59 -0.87 10.79
N ARG A 91 2.25 -1.10 11.92
CA ARG A 91 1.74 -0.68 13.23
C ARG A 91 2.15 0.75 13.57
N ASP A 92 3.33 1.16 13.13
CA ASP A 92 3.88 2.49 13.33
C ASP A 92 4.13 3.18 11.98
N LEU A 93 4.05 4.50 11.94
CA LEU A 93 4.40 5.27 10.75
C LEU A 93 5.91 5.19 10.45
N GLN A 94 6.75 5.05 11.47
CA GLN A 94 8.20 4.96 11.32
C GLN A 94 8.64 3.69 10.58
N ASP A 95 7.79 2.67 10.58
CA ASP A 95 8.00 1.38 9.90
C ASP A 95 7.75 1.48 8.39
N VAL A 96 7.06 2.54 7.93
CA VAL A 96 6.81 2.78 6.51
C VAL A 96 8.13 3.15 5.82
N PRO A 97 8.49 2.47 4.70
CA PRO A 97 9.70 2.79 3.96
C PRO A 97 9.75 4.26 3.58
N LYS A 98 10.84 4.95 3.95
CA LYS A 98 11.02 6.34 3.53
C LYS A 98 10.99 6.42 2.01
N GLY A 99 10.11 7.26 1.47
CA GLY A 99 10.17 7.68 0.07
C GLY A 99 11.57 8.18 -0.22
N ASN A 100 12.10 7.84 -1.40
CA ASN A 100 13.43 8.26 -1.82
C ASN A 100 13.59 9.77 -1.54
N ASP A 101 14.55 10.12 -0.67
CA ASP A 101 14.93 11.52 -0.47
C ASP A 101 15.18 12.13 -1.85
N PHE A 102 14.44 13.20 -2.16
CA PHE A 102 14.73 13.99 -3.35
C PHE A 102 16.16 14.52 -3.20
N PRO A 103 17.05 14.34 -4.20
CA PRO A 103 18.40 14.87 -4.15
C PRO A 103 18.42 16.41 -4.08
#